data_AF-A0A4R6UXL8-F1
#
_entry.id   AF-A0A4R6UXL8-F1
#
_cell.length_a   1.000
_cell.length_b   1.000
_cell.length_c   1.000
_cell.angle_alpha   90.00
_cell.angle_beta   90.00
_cell.angle_gamma   90.00
#
_symmetry.space_group_name_H-M   'P 1'
#
loop_
_entity.id
_entity.type
_entity.pdbx_description
1 polymer ?
#
loop_
_entity_poly.entity_id
_entity_poly.type
_entity_poly.pdbx_seq_one_letter_code
_entity_poly.pdbx_strand_id
1 'polypeptide(L)'
;MGGAVTAGAARSPFGRLARLPFLGETWRRTLYAVVSPLVGLCCLLVAVVGGHRAAARTQRRLAGRLLGVPPDADRPAPAWPRVVGHGLLGLPLNALAFAVGGYGWAVVALNVAYPARLLLGEDLDGLLDGAWGGPTLAGAWLLHGLAGLVLLWVVPLLVGGVTRVQGLLARAML
;
A
#
# COMPACT_ATOMS: atom_id res chain seq x y z
N MET A 1 -48.82 3.80 -12.80
CA MET A 1 -48.00 3.79 -11.56
C MET A 1 -47.11 2.56 -11.58
N GLY A 2 -45.87 2.69 -12.04
CA GLY A 2 -44.89 1.60 -12.09
C GLY A 2 -43.61 2.07 -11.42
N GLY A 3 -43.48 1.83 -10.12
CA GLY A 3 -42.29 2.18 -9.36
C GLY A 3 -41.16 1.24 -9.73
N ALA A 4 -40.17 1.76 -10.46
CA ALA A 4 -38.90 1.08 -10.64
C ALA A 4 -38.21 0.97 -9.27
N VAL A 5 -38.25 -0.22 -8.69
CA VAL A 5 -37.43 -0.57 -7.53
C VAL A 5 -35.98 -0.57 -7.99
N THR A 6 -35.29 0.55 -7.81
CA THR A 6 -33.83 0.59 -7.87
C THR A 6 -33.29 -0.17 -6.66
N ALA A 7 -33.27 -1.49 -6.77
CA ALA A 7 -32.56 -2.35 -5.84
C ALA A 7 -31.06 -2.09 -6.02
N GLY A 8 -30.56 -1.05 -5.37
CA GLY A 8 -29.14 -0.90 -5.09
C GLY A 8 -28.76 -2.08 -4.20
N ALA A 9 -28.34 -3.19 -4.81
CA ALA A 9 -27.90 -4.39 -4.11
C ALA A 9 -26.84 -3.95 -3.09
N ALA A 10 -27.21 -3.96 -1.82
CA ALA A 10 -26.33 -3.64 -0.72
C ALA A 10 -25.16 -4.62 -0.78
N ARG A 11 -24.01 -4.16 -1.29
CA ARG A 11 -22.82 -5.00 -1.41
C ARG A 11 -22.43 -5.43 0.00
N SER A 12 -22.54 -6.73 0.28
CA SER A 12 -22.21 -7.25 1.61
C SER A 12 -20.75 -6.93 1.97
N PRO A 13 -20.46 -6.62 3.26
CA PRO A 13 -19.10 -6.34 3.70
C PRO A 13 -18.16 -7.52 3.43
N PHE A 14 -18.67 -8.74 3.56
CA PHE A 14 -17.96 -9.98 3.21
C PHE A 14 -17.60 -10.07 1.73
N GLY A 15 -18.52 -9.70 0.82
CA GLY A 15 -18.25 -9.70 -0.62
C GLY A 15 -17.18 -8.68 -1.02
N ARG A 16 -17.08 -7.57 -0.28
CA ARG A 16 -15.99 -6.59 -0.46
C ARG A 16 -14.66 -7.12 0.06
N LEU A 17 -14.64 -7.74 1.25
CA LEU A 17 -13.43 -8.30 1.85
C LEU A 17 -12.84 -9.42 0.98
N ALA A 18 -13.67 -10.33 0.47
CA ALA A 18 -13.23 -11.41 -0.40
C ALA A 18 -12.52 -10.91 -1.67
N ARG A 19 -12.97 -9.77 -2.21
CA ARG A 19 -12.43 -9.17 -3.44
C ARG A 19 -11.27 -8.21 -3.18
N LEU A 20 -10.97 -7.87 -1.92
CA LEU A 20 -10.03 -6.82 -1.53
C LEU A 20 -8.67 -6.86 -2.27
N PRO A 21 -7.95 -8.00 -2.37
CA PRO A 21 -6.68 -8.05 -3.10
C PRO A 21 -6.81 -7.83 -4.62
N PHE A 22 -8.02 -7.98 -5.17
CA PHE A 22 -8.30 -7.87 -6.60
C PHE A 22 -8.94 -6.53 -6.99
N LEU A 23 -9.09 -5.59 -6.05
CA LEU A 23 -9.65 -4.27 -6.34
C LEU A 23 -8.58 -3.30 -6.84
N GLY A 24 -8.91 -2.50 -7.87
CA GLY A 24 -8.02 -1.44 -8.36
C GLY A 24 -7.66 -0.37 -7.31
N GLU A 25 -8.56 -0.12 -6.35
CA GLU A 25 -8.28 0.76 -5.20
C GLU A 25 -7.10 0.26 -4.36
N THR A 26 -7.02 -1.06 -4.11
CA THR A 26 -5.94 -1.68 -3.36
C THR A 26 -4.60 -1.44 -4.04
N TRP A 27 -4.53 -1.70 -5.35
CA TRP A 27 -3.31 -1.52 -6.12
C TRP A 27 -2.88 -0.07 -6.24
N ARG A 28 -3.83 0.88 -6.36
CA ARG A 28 -3.50 2.31 -6.30
C ARG A 28 -2.90 2.72 -4.96
N ARG A 29 -3.43 2.22 -3.85
CA ARG A 29 -2.86 2.47 -2.52
C ARG A 29 -1.51 1.81 -2.31
N THR A 30 -1.32 0.60 -2.81
CA THR A 30 -0.02 -0.07 -2.82
C THR A 30 0.99 0.72 -3.63
N LEU A 31 0.62 1.17 -4.83
CA LEU A 31 1.47 2.02 -5.65
C LEU A 31 1.85 3.30 -4.91
N TYR A 32 0.89 3.97 -4.26
CA TYR A 32 1.17 5.13 -3.42
C TYR A 32 2.19 4.80 -2.33
N ALA A 33 1.97 3.70 -1.59
CA ALA A 33 2.83 3.28 -0.49
C ALA A 33 4.28 2.98 -0.95
N VAL A 34 4.44 2.43 -2.16
CA VAL A 34 5.77 2.13 -2.73
C VAL A 34 6.48 3.39 -3.21
N VAL A 35 5.78 4.34 -3.82
CA VAL A 35 6.42 5.55 -4.40
C VAL A 35 6.54 6.72 -3.42
N SER A 36 5.74 6.74 -2.34
CA SER A 36 5.70 7.87 -1.41
C SER A 36 7.00 8.15 -0.65
N PRO A 37 7.89 7.18 -0.33
CA PRO A 37 9.18 7.49 0.30
C PRO A 37 10.05 8.36 -0.60
N LEU A 38 10.20 7.97 -1.87
CA LEU A 38 11.03 8.70 -2.84
C LEU A 38 10.43 10.09 -3.12
N VAL A 39 9.13 10.14 -3.42
CA VAL A 39 8.45 11.42 -3.69
C VAL A 39 8.46 12.32 -2.45
N GLY A 40 8.22 11.76 -1.26
CA GLY A 40 8.23 12.50 0.01
C GLY A 40 9.60 13.08 0.33
N LEU A 41 10.67 12.31 0.15
CA LEU A 41 12.04 12.78 0.33
C LEU A 41 12.39 13.90 -0.66
N CYS A 42 12.12 13.71 -1.96
CA CYS A 42 12.35 14.75 -2.96
C CYS A 42 11.54 16.02 -2.65
N CYS A 43 10.27 15.90 -2.27
CA CYS A 43 9.42 17.05 -1.93
C CYS A 43 9.90 17.78 -0.68
N LEU A 44 10.39 17.05 0.33
CA LEU A 44 10.99 17.66 1.52
C LEU A 44 12.23 18.46 1.16
N LEU A 45 13.16 17.88 0.38
CA LEU A 45 14.37 18.58 -0.09
C LEU A 45 14.00 19.85 -0.88
N VAL A 46 13.06 19.74 -1.82
CA VAL A 46 12.56 20.89 -2.59
C VAL A 46 11.93 21.95 -1.70
N ALA A 47 11.18 21.55 -0.66
CA ALA A 47 10.56 22.50 0.26
C ALA A 47 11.61 23.26 1.09
N VAL A 48 12.66 22.57 1.55
CA VAL A 48 13.76 23.17 2.33
C VAL A 48 14.50 24.24 1.53
N VAL A 49 14.72 24.04 0.23
CA VAL A 49 15.38 25.03 -0.66
C VAL A 49 14.43 26.11 -1.21
N GLY A 50 13.21 26.23 -0.67
CA GLY A 50 12.26 27.30 -1.00
C GLY A 50 11.12 26.89 -1.95
N GLY A 51 11.19 25.72 -2.58
CA GLY A 51 10.19 25.18 -3.52
C GLY A 51 8.91 24.61 -2.90
N HIS A 52 8.57 24.99 -1.66
CA HIS A 52 7.47 24.40 -0.86
C HIS A 52 6.10 24.39 -1.56
N ARG A 53 5.78 25.40 -2.38
CA ARG A 53 4.52 25.42 -3.15
C ARG A 53 4.48 24.33 -4.22
N ALA A 54 5.59 24.08 -4.90
CA ALA A 54 5.69 23.01 -5.90
C ALA A 54 5.63 21.63 -5.23
N ALA A 55 6.35 21.45 -4.12
CA ALA A 55 6.30 20.24 -3.30
C ALA A 55 4.86 19.92 -2.86
N ALA A 56 4.16 20.90 -2.28
CA ALA A 56 2.78 20.72 -1.84
C ALA A 56 1.81 20.35 -2.97
N ARG A 57 1.97 20.96 -4.16
CA ARG A 57 1.16 20.61 -5.35
C ARG A 57 1.42 19.18 -5.80
N THR A 58 2.68 18.76 -5.88
CA THR A 58 3.06 17.40 -6.28
C THR A 58 2.51 16.36 -5.31
N GLN A 59 2.67 16.58 -4.00
CA GLN A 59 2.17 15.66 -2.97
C GLN A 59 0.63 15.57 -2.99
N ARG A 60 -0.08 16.70 -3.13
CA ARG A 60 -1.54 16.68 -3.30
C ARG A 60 -1.98 15.96 -4.55
N ARG A 61 -1.32 16.17 -5.69
CA ARG A 61 -1.65 15.50 -6.94
C ARG A 61 -1.45 13.99 -6.82
N LEU A 62 -0.38 13.54 -6.16
CA LEU A 62 -0.13 12.13 -5.89
C LEU A 62 -1.23 11.54 -4.99
N ALA A 63 -1.54 12.19 -3.87
CA ALA A 63 -2.58 11.75 -2.95
C ALA A 63 -3.97 11.75 -3.60
N GLY A 64 -4.30 12.75 -4.41
CA GLY A 64 -5.57 12.78 -5.14
C GLY A 64 -5.68 11.67 -6.16
N ARG A 65 -4.64 11.43 -6.95
CA ARG A 65 -4.63 10.37 -7.98
C ARG A 65 -4.70 8.97 -7.39
N LEU A 66 -3.91 8.68 -6.35
CA LEU A 66 -3.71 7.31 -5.87
C LEU A 66 -4.48 6.97 -4.59
N LEU A 67 -4.83 7.95 -3.76
CA LEU A 67 -5.62 7.74 -2.55
C LEU A 67 -7.06 8.24 -2.66
N GLY A 68 -7.40 8.94 -3.75
CA GLY A 68 -8.72 9.53 -3.93
C GLY A 68 -9.00 10.68 -2.97
N VAL A 69 -7.96 11.37 -2.47
CA VAL A 69 -8.13 12.58 -1.65
C VAL A 69 -8.67 13.68 -2.57
N PRO A 70 -9.88 14.22 -2.32
CA PRO A 70 -10.45 15.25 -3.19
C PRO A 70 -9.50 16.45 -3.28
N PRO A 71 -9.30 17.02 -4.49
CA PRO A 71 -8.61 18.30 -4.60
C PRO A 71 -9.46 19.37 -3.91
N ASP A 72 -8.89 20.00 -2.90
CA ASP A 72 -9.49 21.15 -2.23
C ASP A 72 -9.09 22.40 -3.02
N ALA A 73 -9.82 22.68 -4.10
CA ALA A 73 -9.48 23.71 -5.08
C ALA A 73 -9.44 25.12 -4.48
N ASP A 74 -10.23 25.35 -3.42
CA ASP A 74 -10.36 26.63 -2.74
C ASP A 74 -9.34 26.79 -1.60
N ARG A 75 -8.54 25.77 -1.32
CA ARG A 75 -7.59 25.80 -0.21
C ARG A 75 -6.38 26.68 -0.54
N PRO A 76 -6.04 27.66 0.34
CA PRO A 76 -4.84 28.46 0.18
C PRO A 76 -3.58 27.59 0.12
N ALA A 77 -2.56 28.10 -0.59
CA ALA A 77 -1.24 27.46 -0.57
C ALA A 77 -0.71 27.37 0.87
N PRO A 78 -0.12 26.23 1.28
CA PRO A 78 0.33 26.03 2.64
C PRO A 78 1.62 26.80 2.86
N ALA A 79 1.76 27.40 4.05
CA ALA A 79 2.99 28.06 4.44
C ALA A 79 4.17 27.07 4.50
N TRP A 80 5.39 27.56 4.25
CA TRP A 80 6.62 26.76 4.26
C TRP A 80 6.76 25.83 5.48
N PRO A 81 6.56 26.27 6.74
CA PRO A 81 6.72 25.40 7.91
C PRO A 81 5.77 24.20 7.90
N ARG A 82 4.55 24.38 7.36
CA ARG A 82 3.56 23.30 7.25
C ARG A 82 4.00 22.25 6.25
N VAL A 83 4.57 22.64 5.12
CA VAL A 83 5.06 21.70 4.10
C VAL A 83 6.27 20.91 4.61
N VAL A 84 7.22 21.60 5.27
CA VAL A 84 8.37 20.93 5.89
C VAL A 84 7.93 19.99 7.01
N GLY A 85 7.02 20.44 7.89
CA GLY A 85 6.45 19.59 8.93
C GLY A 85 5.72 18.37 8.37
N HIS A 86 4.95 18.53 7.29
CA HIS A 86 4.34 17.41 6.58
C HIS A 86 5.38 16.42 6.06
N GLY A 87 6.47 16.91 5.47
CA GLY A 87 7.56 16.06 4.99
C GLY A 87 8.24 15.28 6.11
N LEU A 88 8.57 15.94 7.22
CA LEU A 88 9.23 15.33 8.38
C LEU A 88 8.35 14.26 9.05
N LEU A 89 7.07 14.56 9.28
CA LEU A 89 6.10 13.59 9.81
C LEU A 89 5.77 12.49 8.79
N GLY A 90 5.83 12.82 7.51
CA GLY A 90 5.53 11.92 6.40
C GLY A 90 6.61 10.87 6.17
N LEU A 91 7.90 11.17 6.42
CA LEU A 91 9.01 10.23 6.22
C LEU A 91 8.83 8.88 6.96
N PRO A 92 8.61 8.83 8.29
CA PRO A 92 8.41 7.56 8.97
C PRO A 92 7.16 6.82 8.49
N LEU A 93 6.08 7.56 8.18
CA LEU A 93 4.86 6.96 7.61
C LEU A 93 5.09 6.40 6.20
N ASN A 94 5.90 7.06 5.37
CA ASN A 94 6.26 6.59 4.04
C ASN A 94 7.13 5.34 4.13
N ALA A 95 8.13 5.31 5.02
CA ALA A 95 8.95 4.13 5.25
C ALA A 95 8.10 2.93 5.71
N LEU A 96 7.18 3.15 6.66
CA LEU A 96 6.24 2.14 7.11
C LEU A 96 5.33 1.67 5.95
N ALA A 97 4.78 2.61 5.16
CA ALA A 97 3.95 2.27 4.02
C ALA A 97 4.72 1.43 2.99
N PHE A 98 5.97 1.77 2.70
CA PHE A 98 6.84 1.01 1.80
C PHE A 98 7.14 -0.38 2.32
N ALA A 99 7.45 -0.52 3.61
CA ALA A 99 7.64 -1.84 4.21
C ALA A 99 6.36 -2.69 4.12
N VAL A 100 5.21 -2.14 4.53
CA VAL A 100 3.94 -2.88 4.48
C VAL A 100 3.52 -3.20 3.04
N GLY A 101 3.64 -2.25 2.13
CA GLY A 101 3.25 -2.40 0.73
C GLY A 101 4.26 -3.23 -0.07
N GLY A 102 5.51 -2.77 -0.16
CA GLY A 102 6.55 -3.44 -0.94
C GLY A 102 6.96 -4.77 -0.33
N TYR A 103 7.45 -4.76 0.92
CA TYR A 103 7.92 -5.98 1.57
C TYR A 103 6.77 -6.94 1.87
N GLY A 104 5.60 -6.46 2.31
CA GLY A 104 4.43 -7.31 2.52
C GLY A 104 3.99 -8.06 1.25
N TRP A 105 3.91 -7.37 0.10
CA TRP A 105 3.56 -8.04 -1.16
C TRP A 105 4.67 -8.99 -1.66
N ALA A 106 5.94 -8.66 -1.43
CA ALA A 106 7.04 -9.57 -1.72
C ALA A 106 6.92 -10.86 -0.90
N VAL A 107 6.60 -10.76 0.40
CA VAL A 107 6.37 -11.94 1.25
C VAL A 107 5.20 -12.78 0.74
N VAL A 108 4.09 -12.16 0.33
CA VAL A 108 2.96 -12.89 -0.28
C VAL A 108 3.41 -13.69 -1.50
N ALA A 109 4.12 -13.03 -2.44
CA ALA A 109 4.59 -13.67 -3.66
C ALA A 109 5.56 -14.81 -3.36
N LEU A 110 6.56 -14.58 -2.50
CA LEU A 110 7.57 -15.57 -2.12
C LEU A 110 7.00 -16.80 -1.40
N ASN A 111 5.90 -16.62 -0.66
CA ASN A 111 5.25 -17.71 0.06
C ASN A 111 4.30 -18.52 -0.84
N VAL A 112 3.48 -17.84 -1.66
CA VAL A 112 2.58 -18.53 -2.61
C VAL A 112 3.39 -19.28 -3.66
N ALA A 113 4.42 -18.65 -4.20
CA ALA A 113 5.31 -19.21 -5.21
C ALA A 113 6.53 -19.92 -4.60
N TYR A 114 6.46 -20.38 -3.36
CA TYR A 114 7.59 -21.02 -2.66
C TYR A 114 8.29 -22.11 -3.50
N PRO A 115 7.59 -23.04 -4.19
CA PRO A 115 8.24 -24.05 -5.04
C PRO A 115 8.95 -23.49 -6.27
N ALA A 116 8.62 -22.26 -6.70
CA ALA A 116 9.25 -21.64 -7.86
C ALA A 116 10.73 -21.34 -7.65
N ARG A 117 11.23 -21.40 -6.41
CA ARG A 117 12.66 -21.28 -6.11
C ARG A 117 13.50 -22.40 -6.72
N LEU A 118 12.90 -23.57 -6.96
CA LEU A 118 13.54 -24.66 -7.72
C LEU A 118 13.86 -24.23 -9.17
N LEU A 119 13.03 -23.35 -9.74
CA LEU A 119 13.27 -22.78 -11.08
C LEU A 119 14.36 -21.71 -11.07
N LEU A 120 14.70 -21.18 -9.90
CA LEU A 120 15.76 -20.17 -9.69
C LEU A 120 17.11 -20.79 -9.34
N GLY A 121 17.21 -22.13 -9.36
CA GLY A 121 18.47 -22.87 -9.15
C GLY A 121 18.70 -23.35 -7.72
N GLU A 122 17.74 -23.21 -6.81
CA GLU A 122 17.78 -23.85 -5.49
C GLU A 122 17.54 -25.35 -5.66
N ASP A 123 18.34 -26.20 -5.02
CA ASP A 123 18.10 -27.64 -4.99
C ASP A 123 17.04 -28.00 -3.94
N LEU A 124 16.54 -29.24 -3.99
CA LEU A 124 15.47 -29.66 -3.08
C LEU A 124 15.92 -29.66 -1.62
N ASP A 125 17.15 -30.09 -1.35
CA ASP A 125 17.69 -30.18 0.00
C ASP A 125 17.90 -28.78 0.59
N GLY A 126 18.46 -27.83 -0.17
CA GLY A 126 18.59 -26.43 0.24
C GLY A 126 17.25 -25.73 0.42
N LEU A 127 16.27 -26.01 -0.44
CA LEU A 127 14.93 -25.45 -0.31
C LEU A 127 14.25 -25.92 0.99
N LEU A 128 14.42 -27.19 1.35
CA LEU A 128 13.82 -27.80 2.54
C LEU A 128 14.62 -27.53 3.82
N ASP A 129 15.88 -27.10 3.71
CA ASP A 129 16.70 -26.75 4.86
C ASP A 129 16.09 -25.57 5.64
N GLY A 130 15.84 -25.79 6.92
CA GLY A 130 15.14 -24.82 7.78
C GLY A 130 13.69 -24.49 7.37
N ALA A 131 13.12 -25.16 6.36
CA ALA A 131 11.75 -24.94 5.92
C ALA A 131 10.76 -25.38 7.00
N TRP A 132 9.74 -24.54 7.22
CA TRP A 132 8.65 -24.90 8.10
C TRP A 132 7.61 -25.70 7.31
N GLY A 133 6.97 -26.69 7.94
CA GLY A 133 6.01 -27.58 7.27
C GLY A 133 6.50 -29.01 7.05
N GLY A 134 7.70 -29.33 7.53
CA GLY A 134 8.25 -30.69 7.56
C GLY A 134 9.20 -31.00 6.41
N PRO A 135 9.74 -32.23 6.35
CA PRO A 135 10.85 -32.60 5.46
C PRO A 135 10.41 -32.88 4.01
N THR A 136 9.23 -32.42 3.60
CA THR A 136 8.69 -32.68 2.26
C THR A 136 8.31 -31.37 1.59
N LEU A 137 8.50 -31.31 0.27
CA LEU A 137 8.08 -30.15 -0.53
C LEU A 137 6.59 -29.84 -0.36
N ALA A 138 5.75 -30.89 -0.30
CA ALA A 138 4.32 -30.71 -0.12
C ALA A 138 3.98 -30.07 1.23
N GLY A 139 4.61 -30.52 2.31
CA GLY A 139 4.41 -29.96 3.65
C GLY A 139 4.92 -28.52 3.76
N ALA A 140 6.13 -28.25 3.25
CA ALA A 140 6.70 -26.91 3.22
C ALA A 140 5.83 -25.94 2.40
N TRP A 141 5.44 -26.35 1.19
CA TRP A 141 4.58 -25.53 0.35
C TRP A 141 3.20 -25.31 0.95
N LEU A 142 2.60 -26.32 1.58
CA LEU A 142 1.28 -26.15 2.21
C LEU A 142 1.33 -25.05 3.27
N LEU A 143 2.34 -25.06 4.14
CA LEU A 143 2.46 -24.04 5.18
C LEU A 143 2.74 -22.65 4.60
N HIS A 144 3.75 -22.53 3.73
CA HIS A 144 4.11 -21.26 3.12
C HIS A 144 2.99 -20.73 2.23
N GLY A 145 2.38 -21.57 1.40
CA GLY A 145 1.25 -21.22 0.56
C GLY A 145 0.05 -20.71 1.37
N LEU A 146 -0.31 -21.39 2.46
CA LEU A 146 -1.37 -20.92 3.37
C LEU A 146 -1.01 -19.58 4.04
N ALA A 147 0.24 -19.41 4.48
CA ALA A 147 0.70 -18.14 5.05
C ALA A 147 0.61 -17.00 4.02
N GLY A 148 1.07 -17.24 2.79
CA GLY A 148 0.98 -16.31 1.66
C GLY A 148 -0.47 -15.97 1.32
N LEU A 149 -1.37 -16.96 1.35
CA LEU A 149 -2.80 -16.75 1.20
C LEU A 149 -3.33 -15.87 2.33
N VAL A 150 -3.11 -16.15 3.61
CA VAL A 150 -3.57 -15.27 4.69
C VAL A 150 -3.07 -13.83 4.50
N LEU A 151 -1.78 -13.68 4.16
CA LEU A 151 -1.17 -12.37 3.93
C LEU A 151 -1.76 -11.63 2.72
N LEU A 152 -2.27 -12.34 1.71
CA LEU A 152 -2.96 -11.77 0.55
C LEU A 152 -4.13 -10.86 0.97
N TRP A 153 -4.81 -11.15 2.08
CA TRP A 153 -5.87 -10.30 2.63
C TRP A 153 -5.38 -9.32 3.69
N VAL A 154 -4.37 -9.69 4.48
CA VAL A 154 -3.83 -8.83 5.55
C VAL A 154 -3.10 -7.61 4.98
N VAL A 155 -2.26 -7.79 3.96
CA VAL A 155 -1.45 -6.70 3.39
C VAL A 155 -2.32 -5.54 2.86
N PRO A 156 -3.38 -5.77 2.04
CA PRO A 156 -4.29 -4.71 1.63
C PRO A 156 -4.93 -3.93 2.79
N LEU A 157 -5.28 -4.60 3.90
CA LEU A 157 -5.88 -3.95 5.07
C LEU A 157 -4.86 -3.02 5.75
N LEU A 158 -3.63 -3.50 5.94
CA LEU A 158 -2.55 -2.71 6.53
C LEU A 158 -2.17 -1.52 5.64
N VAL A 159 -1.98 -1.74 4.33
CA VAL A 159 -1.76 -0.67 3.36
C VAL A 159 -2.90 0.35 3.41
N GLY A 160 -4.15 -0.13 3.46
CA GLY A 160 -5.34 0.72 3.59
C GLY A 160 -5.32 1.61 4.83
N GLY A 161 -4.94 1.05 5.98
CA GLY A 161 -4.78 1.76 7.25
C GLY A 161 -3.69 2.83 7.18
N VAL A 162 -2.47 2.47 6.80
CA VAL A 162 -1.34 3.40 6.73
C VAL A 162 -1.60 4.54 5.73
N THR A 163 -2.09 4.20 4.54
CA THR A 163 -2.40 5.20 3.50
C THR A 163 -3.56 6.12 3.87
N ARG A 164 -4.50 5.67 4.72
CA ARG A 164 -5.53 6.54 5.29
C ARG A 164 -4.92 7.60 6.21
N VAL A 165 -3.96 7.23 7.06
CA VAL A 165 -3.24 8.17 7.93
C VAL A 165 -2.43 9.17 7.08
N GLN A 166 -1.73 8.71 6.05
CA GLN A 166 -1.02 9.59 5.11
C GLN A 166 -1.97 10.57 4.41
N GLY A 167 -3.15 10.11 3.98
CA GLY A 167 -4.17 10.98 3.38
C GLY A 167 -4.75 12.01 4.37
N LEU A 168 -4.92 11.65 5.64
CA LEU A 168 -5.32 12.58 6.71
C LEU A 168 -4.24 13.64 6.95
N LEU A 169 -2.98 13.22 7.04
CA LEU A 169 -1.84 14.13 7.21
C LEU A 169 -1.72 15.12 6.04
N ALA A 170 -1.90 14.63 4.80
CA ALA A 170 -1.92 15.48 3.61
C ALA A 170 -3.07 16.51 3.69
N ARG A 171 -4.29 16.08 4.06
CA ARG A 171 -5.42 17.00 4.25
C ARG A 171 -5.23 17.97 5.42
N ALA A 172 -4.45 17.63 6.44
CA ALA A 172 -4.22 18.53 7.57
C ALA A 172 -3.20 19.63 7.23
N MET A 173 -2.14 19.27 6.50
CA MET A 173 -0.94 20.10 6.40
C MET A 173 -0.65 20.67 5.01
N LEU A 174 -1.21 20.10 3.95
CA LEU A 174 -1.07 20.58 2.58
C LEU A 174 -2.36 21.27 2.16
#